data_AF-B9DJI5-F1
#
_entry.id   AF-B9DJI5-F1
#
_cell.length_a   1.000
_cell.length_b   1.000
_cell.length_c   1.000
_cell.angle_alpha   90.00
_cell.angle_beta   90.00
_cell.angle_gamma   90.00
#
_symmetry.space_group_name_H-M   'P 1'
#
loop_
_entity.id
_entity.type
_entity.pdbx_description
1 polymer ?
#
loop_
_entity_poly.entity_id
_entity_poly.type
_entity_poly.pdbx_seq_one_letter_code
_entity_poly.pdbx_strand_id
1 'polypeptide(L)'
;MGLFDNINLETEYLRSLSVKKRKAYKEKPVSVKKELLNQFKYETETFNNKASHDIIKRFLESKGIYEPTEKMISAIGNRELDNFIYQSPSPNTSETPSSTHEKEDKINWQNEKIIKQNEEIIHQNKKIIKLLTKIHEKS
;
A
#
# COMPACT_ATOMS: atom_id res chain seq x y z
N MET A 1 -15.61 -0.79 -11.57
CA MET A 1 -15.96 -0.73 -10.13
C MET A 1 -14.84 0.00 -9.43
N GLY A 2 -15.16 1.11 -8.76
CA GLY A 2 -14.21 1.87 -7.95
C GLY A 2 -13.88 1.17 -6.63
N LEU A 3 -12.75 1.53 -6.03
CA LEU A 3 -12.25 0.98 -4.77
C LEU A 3 -13.31 0.99 -3.64
N PHE A 4 -14.18 2.00 -3.66
CA PHE A 4 -15.20 2.25 -2.65
C PHE A 4 -16.54 1.56 -2.91
N ASP A 5 -16.74 0.93 -4.08
CA ASP A 5 -18.02 0.30 -4.44
C ASP A 5 -18.33 -0.94 -3.58
N ASN A 6 -17.30 -1.62 -3.09
CA ASN A 6 -17.42 -2.85 -2.30
C ASN A 6 -17.23 -2.62 -0.79
N ILE A 7 -17.18 -1.36 -0.34
CA ILE A 7 -16.90 -1.01 1.05
C ILE A 7 -18.21 -0.68 1.78
N ASN A 8 -18.34 -1.16 3.02
CA ASN A 8 -19.43 -0.73 3.89
C ASN A 8 -19.18 0.72 4.34
N LEU A 9 -19.73 1.66 3.58
CA LEU A 9 -19.52 3.10 3.74
C LEU A 9 -19.93 3.61 5.12
N GLU A 10 -21.01 3.08 5.70
CA GLU A 10 -21.46 3.45 7.05
C GLU A 10 -20.46 3.02 8.12
N THR A 11 -19.88 1.83 7.97
CA THR A 11 -18.84 1.34 8.89
C THR A 11 -17.60 2.23 8.84
N GLU A 12 -17.14 2.59 7.63
CA GLU A 12 -15.99 3.48 7.46
C GLU A 12 -16.26 4.90 7.95
N TYR A 13 -17.46 5.42 7.68
CA TYR A 13 -17.87 6.72 8.19
C TYR A 13 -17.84 6.72 9.72
N LEU A 14 -18.41 5.71 10.38
CA LEU A 14 -18.39 5.59 11.84
C LEU A 14 -16.96 5.47 12.40
N ARG A 15 -16.04 4.80 11.70
CA ARG A 15 -14.62 4.72 12.10
C ARG A 15 -13.92 6.08 12.07
N SER A 16 -14.32 6.96 11.16
CA SER A 16 -13.78 8.34 11.08
C SER A 16 -14.24 9.25 12.24
N LEU A 17 -15.30 8.85 12.96
CA LEU A 17 -15.94 9.66 14.00
C LEU A 17 -15.44 9.34 15.41
N SER A 18 -15.34 10.40 16.22
CA SER A 18 -15.17 10.25 17.68
C SER A 18 -16.36 9.52 18.32
N VAL A 19 -16.15 8.94 19.51
CA VAL A 19 -17.20 8.19 20.24
C VAL A 19 -18.46 9.04 20.44
N LYS A 20 -18.30 10.32 20.77
CA LYS A 20 -19.43 11.26 20.93
C LYS A 20 -20.19 11.46 19.62
N LYS A 21 -19.48 11.67 18.50
CA LYS A 21 -20.09 11.84 17.18
C LYS A 21 -20.78 10.57 16.67
N ARG A 22 -20.25 9.38 16.99
CA ARG A 22 -20.89 8.09 16.68
C ARG A 22 -22.23 7.92 17.39
N LYS A 23 -22.31 8.27 18.68
CA LYS A 23 -23.57 8.23 19.43
C LYS A 23 -24.61 9.17 18.80
N ALA A 24 -24.21 10.42 18.55
CA ALA A 24 -25.06 11.41 17.90
C ALA A 24 -25.55 10.96 16.52
N TYR A 25 -24.69 10.29 15.73
CA TYR A 25 -25.08 9.76 14.41
C TYR A 25 -26.21 8.73 14.51
N LYS A 26 -26.17 7.83 15.51
CA LYS A 26 -27.20 6.78 15.67
C LYS A 26 -28.60 7.36 15.89
N GLU A 27 -28.69 8.50 16.57
CA GLU A 27 -29.93 9.20 16.88
C GLU A 27 -30.49 10.00 15.68
N LYS A 28 -29.70 10.19 14.61
CA LYS A 28 -30.14 10.94 13.42
C LYS A 28 -31.20 10.18 12.61
N PRO A 29 -32.15 10.91 11.98
CA PRO A 29 -33.10 10.31 11.05
C PRO A 29 -32.39 9.75 9.82
N VAL A 30 -33.05 8.78 9.17
CA VAL A 30 -32.50 8.05 8.01
C VAL A 30 -32.13 8.99 6.86
N SER A 31 -32.92 10.04 6.62
CA SER A 31 -32.65 11.05 5.59
C SER A 31 -31.29 11.72 5.79
N VAL A 32 -31.03 12.20 7.00
CA VAL A 32 -29.77 12.87 7.35
C VAL A 32 -28.61 11.89 7.33
N LYS A 33 -28.81 10.63 7.75
CA LYS A 33 -27.78 9.59 7.65
C LYS A 33 -27.37 9.36 6.19
N LYS A 34 -28.32 9.26 5.26
CA LYS A 34 -28.04 9.10 3.83
C LYS A 34 -27.25 10.27 3.26
N GLU A 35 -27.64 11.50 3.61
CA GLU A 35 -26.94 12.71 3.16
C GLU A 35 -25.48 12.73 3.64
N LEU A 36 -25.24 12.44 4.92
CA LEU A 36 -23.89 12.36 5.48
C LEU A 36 -23.05 11.27 4.81
N LEU A 37 -23.64 10.11 4.51
CA LEU A 37 -22.93 9.04 3.81
C LEU A 37 -22.61 9.44 2.37
N ASN A 38 -23.51 10.08 1.64
CA ASN A 38 -23.24 10.57 0.29
C ASN A 38 -22.11 11.61 0.27
N GLN A 39 -22.13 12.55 1.23
CA GLN A 39 -21.06 13.54 1.38
C GLN A 39 -19.73 12.84 1.70
N PHE A 40 -19.74 11.89 2.62
CA PHE A 40 -18.55 11.11 2.96
C PHE A 40 -18.01 10.33 1.75
N LYS A 41 -18.90 9.68 0.98
CA LYS A 41 -18.54 8.98 -0.27
C LYS A 41 -17.80 9.92 -1.22
N TYR A 42 -18.39 11.07 -1.51
CA TYR A 42 -17.80 12.07 -2.39
C TYR A 42 -16.42 12.52 -1.92
N GLU A 43 -16.27 12.85 -0.63
CA GLU A 43 -14.97 13.26 -0.07
C GLU A 43 -13.92 12.14 -0.12
N THR A 44 -14.33 10.89 0.10
CA THR A 44 -13.43 9.74 0.02
C THR A 44 -13.01 9.41 -1.42
N GLU A 45 -13.93 9.50 -2.38
CA GLU A 45 -13.68 9.25 -3.80
C GLU A 45 -12.85 10.35 -4.46
N THR A 46 -12.88 11.56 -3.90
CA THR A 46 -12.05 12.70 -4.31
C THR A 46 -10.72 12.76 -3.57
N PHE A 47 -10.44 11.80 -2.67
CA PHE A 47 -9.21 11.70 -1.88
C PHE A 47 -8.87 12.95 -1.04
N ASN A 48 -9.86 13.80 -0.75
CA ASN A 48 -9.67 15.09 -0.10
C ASN A 48 -9.71 15.04 1.44
N ASN A 49 -9.78 13.86 2.05
CA ASN A 49 -9.89 13.73 3.50
C ASN A 49 -8.96 12.65 4.07
N LYS A 50 -8.68 12.71 5.38
CA LYS A 50 -7.87 11.68 6.06
C LYS A 50 -8.50 10.28 6.01
N ALA A 51 -9.83 10.22 5.94
CA ALA A 51 -10.55 8.95 5.92
C ALA A 51 -10.26 8.14 4.64
N SER A 52 -10.01 8.80 3.51
CA SER A 52 -9.62 8.13 2.26
C SER A 52 -8.31 7.35 2.46
N HIS A 53 -7.28 7.98 3.06
CA HIS A 53 -6.00 7.33 3.38
C HIS A 53 -6.17 6.11 4.28
N ASP A 54 -6.97 6.23 5.34
CA ASP A 54 -7.20 5.13 6.28
C ASP A 54 -7.96 3.96 5.62
N ILE A 55 -8.90 4.25 4.72
CA ILE A 55 -9.65 3.24 3.96
C ILE A 55 -8.73 2.51 2.98
N ILE A 56 -7.90 3.25 2.25
CA ILE A 56 -6.92 2.70 1.29
C ILE A 56 -5.90 1.81 2.00
N LYS A 57 -5.40 2.27 3.15
CA LYS A 57 -4.49 1.49 3.98
C LYS A 57 -5.11 0.15 4.38
N ARG A 58 -6.34 0.15 4.90
CA ARG A 58 -7.07 -1.08 5.24
C ARG A 58 -7.31 -1.98 4.04
N PHE A 59 -7.63 -1.39 2.88
CA PHE A 59 -7.79 -2.15 1.65
C PHE A 59 -6.48 -2.87 1.28
N LEU A 60 -5.35 -2.17 1.30
CA LEU A 60 -4.03 -2.76 1.03
C LEU A 60 -3.66 -3.85 2.04
N GLU A 61 -3.92 -3.62 3.33
CA GLU A 61 -3.75 -4.62 4.38
C GLU A 61 -4.60 -5.89 4.11
N SER A 62 -5.85 -5.73 3.66
CA SER A 62 -6.73 -6.85 3.29
C SER A 62 -6.23 -7.65 2.07
N LYS A 63 -5.38 -7.03 1.25
CA LYS A 63 -4.70 -7.67 0.11
C LYS A 63 -3.33 -8.25 0.48
N GLY A 64 -2.95 -8.23 1.75
CA GLY A 64 -1.68 -8.78 2.25
C GLY A 64 -0.50 -7.80 2.19
N ILE A 65 -0.76 -6.52 1.90
CA ILE A 65 0.27 -5.47 1.92
C ILE A 65 0.23 -4.79 3.28
N TYR A 66 1.11 -5.23 4.18
CA TYR A 66 1.28 -4.63 5.51
C TYR A 66 2.18 -3.40 5.43
N GLU A 67 1.87 -2.36 6.22
CA GLU A 67 2.58 -1.07 6.21
C GLU A 67 2.66 -0.38 4.83
N PRO A 68 1.51 -0.11 4.19
CA PRO A 68 1.51 0.56 2.89
C PRO A 68 2.14 1.94 3.01
N THR A 69 3.08 2.24 2.12
CA THR A 69 3.78 3.54 2.09
C THR A 69 2.83 4.64 1.63
N GLU A 70 3.07 5.88 2.06
CA GLU A 70 2.30 7.06 1.60
C GLU A 70 2.30 7.21 0.07
N LYS A 71 3.39 6.78 -0.60
CA LYS A 71 3.45 6.75 -2.08
C LYS A 71 2.46 5.76 -2.67
N MET A 72 2.32 4.57 -2.09
CA MET A 72 1.34 3.57 -2.54
C MET A 72 -0.08 4.06 -2.31
N ILE A 73 -0.35 4.66 -1.16
CA ILE A 73 -1.66 5.24 -0.83
C ILE A 73 -2.02 6.37 -1.81
N SER A 74 -1.06 7.26 -2.12
CA SER A 74 -1.22 8.35 -3.08
C SER A 74 -1.46 7.85 -4.52
N ALA A 75 -0.78 6.78 -4.94
CA ALA A 75 -0.96 6.19 -6.26
C ALA A 75 -2.36 5.59 -6.46
N ILE A 76 -2.97 5.03 -5.39
CA ILE A 76 -4.38 4.64 -5.38
C ILE A 76 -5.27 5.87 -5.55
N GLY A 77 -4.93 6.94 -4.82
CA GLY A 77 -5.59 8.25 -4.88
C GLY A 77 -5.68 8.83 -6.28
N ASN A 78 -4.59 8.74 -7.02
CA ASN A 78 -4.51 9.26 -8.38
C ASN A 78 -5.07 8.30 -9.44
N ARG A 79 -5.69 7.18 -9.03
CA ARG A 79 -6.14 6.08 -9.92
C ARG A 79 -5.02 5.53 -10.82
N GLU A 80 -3.77 5.68 -10.41
CA GLU A 80 -2.59 5.11 -11.07
C GLU A 80 -2.30 3.68 -10.59
N LEU A 81 -3.23 3.10 -9.83
CA LEU A 81 -3.00 1.86 -9.10
C LEU A 81 -2.73 0.66 -10.00
N ASP A 82 -3.33 0.62 -11.19
CA ASP A 82 -3.11 -0.47 -12.13
C ASP A 82 -1.65 -0.57 -12.58
N ASN A 83 -0.91 0.55 -12.55
CA ASN A 83 0.53 0.56 -12.79
C ASN A 83 1.36 0.01 -11.61
N PHE A 84 0.81 -0.05 -10.39
CA PHE A 84 1.53 -0.43 -9.17
C PHE A 84 1.16 -1.82 -8.65
N ILE A 85 -0.08 -2.26 -8.83
CA ILE A 85 -0.57 -3.58 -8.35
C ILE A 85 -0.59 -4.62 -9.47
N TYR A 86 -0.79 -4.22 -10.73
CA TYR A 86 -0.88 -5.16 -11.87
C TYR A 86 0.33 -5.17 -12.80
N GLN A 87 1.40 -4.43 -12.50
CA GLN A 87 2.71 -4.71 -13.11
C GLN A 87 3.32 -5.97 -12.48
N SER A 88 2.75 -7.13 -12.85
CA SER A 88 3.64 -8.22 -13.28
C SER A 88 4.39 -7.70 -14.50
N PRO A 89 5.71 -7.85 -14.62
CA PRO A 89 6.44 -7.36 -15.77
C PRO A 89 5.94 -8.13 -16.99
N SER A 90 5.16 -7.48 -17.85
CA SER A 90 4.87 -7.99 -19.18
C SER A 90 4.76 -6.84 -20.16
N PRO A 91 5.23 -7.07 -21.39
CA PRO A 91 6.13 -6.16 -22.06
C PRO A 91 5.37 -5.05 -22.79
N ASN A 92 5.96 -3.86 -22.78
CA ASN A 92 5.57 -2.72 -23.57
C ASN A 92 5.16 -3.12 -25.00
N THR A 93 3.92 -2.85 -25.37
CA THR A 93 3.56 -2.62 -26.76
C THR A 93 4.12 -1.26 -27.17
N SER A 94 5.27 -1.27 -27.82
CA SER A 94 5.64 -0.26 -28.81
C SER A 94 6.08 -1.00 -30.07
N GLU A 95 5.23 -0.98 -31.09
CA GLU A 95 5.61 -1.19 -32.50
C GLU A 95 6.85 -0.29 -32.76
N THR A 96 7.99 -0.65 -33.36
CA THR A 96 8.44 -1.75 -34.25
C THR A 96 10.00 -1.77 -34.19
N PRO A 97 10.70 -2.62 -34.96
CA PRO A 97 11.32 -3.88 -34.56
C PRO A 97 12.79 -3.74 -34.11
N SER A 98 13.31 -4.86 -33.58
CA SER A 98 14.71 -5.33 -33.70
C SER A 98 15.44 -5.58 -32.38
N SER A 99 15.95 -6.82 -32.29
CA SER A 99 16.93 -7.35 -31.34
C SER A 99 16.45 -7.65 -29.91
N THR A 100 15.71 -8.75 -29.79
CA THR A 100 15.18 -9.33 -28.54
C THR A 100 16.22 -10.12 -27.71
N HIS A 101 17.53 -9.96 -27.90
CA HIS A 101 18.51 -10.81 -27.21
C HIS A 101 19.41 -10.12 -26.17
N GLU A 102 19.43 -8.79 -26.03
CA GLU A 102 20.39 -8.12 -25.12
C GLU A 102 19.81 -7.64 -23.78
N LYS A 103 18.47 -7.58 -23.63
CA LYS A 103 17.84 -7.00 -22.42
C LYS A 103 17.65 -7.99 -21.28
N GLU A 104 17.45 -9.27 -21.58
CA GLU A 104 17.23 -10.32 -20.56
C GLU A 104 18.52 -10.60 -19.76
N ASP A 105 19.68 -10.60 -20.42
CA ASP A 105 20.98 -10.83 -19.77
C ASP A 105 21.37 -9.72 -18.78
N LYS A 106 21.02 -8.46 -19.08
CA LYS A 106 21.34 -7.32 -18.19
C LYS A 106 20.52 -7.32 -16.89
N ILE A 107 19.26 -7.74 -16.96
CA ILE A 107 18.38 -7.82 -15.78
C ILE A 107 18.86 -8.95 -14.85
N ASN A 108 19.27 -10.09 -15.44
CA ASN A 108 19.81 -11.20 -14.67
C ASN A 108 21.12 -10.83 -13.93
N TRP A 109 22.04 -10.12 -14.60
CA TRP A 109 23.30 -9.68 -13.99
C TRP A 109 23.12 -8.69 -12.82
N GLN A 110 22.16 -7.78 -12.92
CA GLN A 110 21.86 -6.84 -11.83
C GLN A 110 21.27 -7.55 -10.61
N ASN A 111 20.39 -8.52 -10.83
CA ASN A 111 19.81 -9.33 -9.76
C ASN A 111 20.86 -10.19 -9.06
N GLU A 112 21.78 -10.83 -9.79
CA GLU A 112 22.90 -11.57 -9.20
C GLU A 112 23.80 -10.67 -8.34
N LYS A 113 24.05 -9.43 -8.78
CA LYS A 113 24.85 -8.47 -8.02
C LYS A 113 24.17 -8.09 -6.69
N ILE A 114 22.86 -7.85 -6.71
CA ILE A 114 22.08 -7.53 -5.52
C ILE A 114 22.04 -8.73 -4.56
N ILE A 115 21.86 -9.95 -5.07
CA ILE A 115 21.86 -11.18 -4.27
C ILE A 115 23.19 -11.35 -3.55
N LYS A 116 24.32 -11.21 -4.26
CA LYS A 116 25.68 -11.30 -3.66
C LYS A 116 25.92 -10.23 -2.60
N GLN A 117 25.46 -9.01 -2.84
CA GLN A 117 25.57 -7.92 -1.85
C GLN A 117 24.78 -8.23 -0.57
N ASN A 118 23.57 -8.78 -0.71
CA ASN A 118 22.74 -9.17 0.43
C ASN A 118 23.37 -10.33 1.22
N GLU A 119 23.92 -11.33 0.56
CA GLU A 119 24.64 -12.42 1.21
C GLU A 119 25.83 -11.92 2.04
N GLU A 120 26.58 -10.94 1.51
CA GLU A 120 27.72 -10.36 2.20
C GLU A 120 27.29 -9.55 3.43
N ILE A 121 26.22 -8.75 3.33
CA ILE A 121 25.64 -8.02 4.47
C ILE A 121 25.20 -8.99 5.57
N ILE A 122 24.51 -10.08 5.20
CA ILE A 122 24.06 -11.11 6.15
C ILE A 122 25.27 -11.75 6.85
N HIS A 123 26.35 -12.03 6.11
CA HIS A 123 27.56 -12.60 6.67
C HIS A 123 28.26 -11.64 7.65
N GLN A 124 28.33 -10.36 7.32
CA GLN A 124 28.88 -9.32 8.20
C GLN A 124 28.05 -9.18 9.47
N ASN A 125 26.72 -9.15 9.37
CA ASN A 125 25.82 -9.06 10.52
C ASN A 125 25.98 -10.28 11.46
N LYS A 126 26.13 -11.48 10.91
CA LYS A 126 26.43 -12.68 11.72
C LYS A 126 27.74 -12.55 12.51
N LYS A 127 28.78 -11.94 11.93
CA LYS A 127 30.05 -11.68 12.63
C LYS A 127 29.88 -10.65 13.74
N ILE A 128 29.15 -9.57 13.50
CA ILE A 128 28.86 -8.53 14.49
C ILE A 128 28.11 -9.12 15.68
N ILE A 129 27.03 -9.88 15.42
CA ILE A 129 26.27 -10.55 16.48
C ILE A 129 27.18 -11.45 17.32
N LYS A 130 28.03 -12.27 16.69
CA LYS A 130 28.97 -13.15 17.39
C LYS A 130 29.99 -12.37 18.25
N LEU A 131 30.43 -11.20 17.81
CA LEU A 131 31.31 -10.33 18.59
C LEU A 131 30.58 -9.72 19.78
N LEU A 132 29.37 -9.21 19.58
CA LEU A 132 28.54 -8.66 20.65
C LEU A 132 28.22 -9.70 21.72
N THR A 133 27.88 -10.93 21.32
CA THR A 133 27.66 -12.05 22.26
C THR A 133 28.92 -12.33 23.09
N LYS A 134 30.09 -12.38 22.45
CA LYS A 134 31.37 -12.59 23.17
C LYS A 134 31.73 -11.46 24.13
N ILE A 135 31.36 -10.22 23.82
CA ILE A 135 31.57 -9.09 24.73
C ILE A 135 30.61 -9.22 25.91
N HIS A 136 29.35 -9.55 25.65
CA HIS A 136 28.34 -9.73 26.69
C HIS A 136 28.68 -10.87 27.67
N GLU A 137 29.21 -11.99 27.18
CA GLU A 137 29.64 -13.12 28.01
C GLU A 137 30.93 -12.86 28.82
N LYS A 138 31.66 -11.77 28.52
CA LYS A 138 32.90 -11.38 29.21
C LYS A 138 32.74 -10.22 30.20
N SER A 139 31.61 -9.52 30.18
CA SER A 139 31.22 -8.50 31.16
C SER A 139 30.44 -9.12 32.31
#